data_AF-A0A3N5V2U2-F1
#
_entry.id   AF-A0A3N5V2U2-F1
#
_cell.length_a   1.000
_cell.length_b   1.000
_cell.length_c   1.000
_cell.angle_alpha   90.00
_cell.angle_beta   90.00
_cell.angle_gamma   90.00
#
_symmetry.space_group_name_H-M   'P 1'
#
loop_
_entity.id
_entity.type
_entity.pdbx_description
1 polymer ?
#
loop_
_entity_poly.entity_id
_entity_poly.type
_entity_poly.pdbx_seq_one_letter_code
_entity_poly.pdbx_strand_id
1 'polypeptide(L)'
;MMDAKTALVEKFGDVRMFRTCEQCGCCSSACPITGVKNFNVRRIVRHIELELPEDVAATSLPWQCTTCGRCETVCPNGIAILDIMRPLRAMTPEEFVPDEIPPCAAACPAGIDVPGYVRLIAQGKPEEAYKLILEKVPFPGILGRVCMHPCETQCRRGEVNQPISICSLKRYAADKADGTFQVAVQVKPTQDERWR
;
A
#
# COMPACT_ATOMS: atom_id res chain seq x y z
N MET A 1 -21.96 12.64 -6.50
CA MET A 1 -20.93 13.01 -5.50
C MET A 1 -21.26 12.24 -4.24
N MET A 2 -20.47 11.21 -3.90
CA MET A 2 -20.70 10.41 -2.70
C MET A 2 -20.27 11.23 -1.49
N ASP A 3 -21.16 11.38 -0.52
CA ASP A 3 -20.89 12.01 0.78
C ASP A 3 -19.73 11.26 1.47
N ALA A 4 -18.78 11.99 2.05
CA ALA A 4 -17.62 11.44 2.75
C ALA A 4 -18.03 10.49 3.88
N LYS A 5 -19.19 10.75 4.50
CA LYS A 5 -19.82 9.87 5.49
C LYS A 5 -20.20 8.52 4.88
N THR A 6 -20.72 8.53 3.65
CA THR A 6 -21.15 7.33 2.92
C THR A 6 -19.97 6.44 2.52
N ALA A 7 -18.80 6.99 2.17
CA ALA A 7 -17.64 6.18 1.76
C ALA A 7 -16.99 5.39 2.91
N LEU A 8 -17.01 5.95 4.13
CA LEU A 8 -16.56 5.27 5.35
C LEU A 8 -17.61 4.29 5.87
N VAL A 9 -18.90 4.65 5.77
CA VAL A 9 -20.02 3.81 6.21
C VAL A 9 -20.27 2.62 5.28
N GLU A 10 -20.18 2.77 3.94
CA GLU A 10 -20.37 1.66 2.99
C GLU A 10 -19.29 0.58 3.10
N LYS A 11 -18.03 0.95 3.40
CA LYS A 11 -16.93 -0.03 3.55
C LYS A 11 -16.93 -0.76 4.89
N PHE A 12 -17.60 -0.21 5.91
CA PHE A 12 -17.62 -0.76 7.28
C PHE A 12 -19.05 -0.91 7.81
N GLY A 13 -19.98 -1.28 6.92
CA GLY A 13 -21.44 -1.21 7.08
C GLY A 13 -22.09 -1.89 8.28
N ASP A 14 -21.35 -2.45 9.25
CA ASP A 14 -21.93 -2.93 10.52
C ASP A 14 -20.96 -2.95 11.72
N VAL A 15 -19.69 -2.53 11.57
CA VAL A 15 -18.70 -2.64 12.66
C VAL A 15 -18.10 -1.27 12.97
N ARG A 16 -18.75 -0.51 13.87
CA ARG A 16 -18.16 0.70 14.46
C ARG A 16 -17.12 0.32 15.52
N MET A 17 -16.08 -0.43 15.10
CA MET A 17 -15.00 -0.94 15.96
C MET A 17 -14.29 0.16 16.75
N PHE A 18 -14.28 1.38 16.26
CA PHE A 18 -13.62 2.51 16.91
C PHE A 18 -14.39 3.06 18.11
N ARG A 19 -15.70 2.79 18.25
CA ARG A 19 -16.51 3.25 19.39
C ARG A 19 -16.18 2.56 20.71
N THR A 20 -15.43 1.46 20.66
CA THR A 20 -14.91 0.79 21.85
C THR A 20 -13.59 1.39 22.31
N CYS A 21 -13.11 2.51 21.76
CA CYS A 21 -11.84 3.08 22.21
C CYS A 21 -11.97 3.78 23.58
N GLU A 22 -11.31 3.21 24.59
CA GLU A 22 -11.22 3.80 25.93
C GLU A 22 -10.14 4.91 26.03
N GLN A 23 -9.56 5.35 24.90
CA GLN A 23 -8.54 6.39 24.83
C GLN A 23 -7.26 6.15 25.67
N CYS A 24 -6.93 4.88 25.96
CA CYS A 24 -5.79 4.46 26.78
C CYS A 24 -4.40 4.88 26.26
N GLY A 25 -4.25 5.11 24.95
CA GLY A 25 -3.01 5.62 24.34
C GLY A 25 -1.93 4.60 24.04
N CYS A 26 -2.15 3.30 24.25
CA CYS A 26 -1.22 2.24 23.87
C CYS A 26 -0.78 2.33 22.40
N CYS A 27 -1.72 2.65 21.50
CA CYS A 27 -1.44 2.81 20.06
C CYS A 27 -0.46 3.97 19.76
N SER A 28 -0.53 5.07 20.50
CA SER A 28 0.39 6.20 20.34
C SER A 28 1.75 5.89 20.95
N SER A 29 1.80 5.20 22.10
CA SER A 29 3.08 4.79 22.70
C SER A 29 3.83 3.75 21.86
N ALA A 30 3.11 2.84 21.19
CA ALA A 30 3.74 1.84 20.33
C ALA A 30 4.08 2.35 18.92
N CYS A 31 3.54 3.49 18.52
CA CYS A 31 3.74 4.02 17.18
C CYS A 31 5.13 4.68 17.03
N PRO A 32 5.93 4.26 16.04
CA PRO A 32 7.33 4.69 15.87
C PRO A 32 7.46 6.15 15.40
N ILE A 33 6.37 6.73 14.88
CA ILE A 33 6.34 8.09 14.31
C ILE A 33 5.44 9.02 15.12
N THR A 34 5.03 8.63 16.33
CA THR A 34 4.24 9.52 17.19
C THR A 34 5.01 10.80 17.46
N GLY A 35 4.38 11.96 17.22
CA GLY A 35 4.98 13.29 17.36
C GLY A 35 5.62 13.83 16.08
N VAL A 36 5.96 12.98 15.11
CA VAL A 36 6.49 13.42 13.81
C VAL A 36 5.39 14.16 13.07
N LYS A 37 5.61 15.44 12.73
CA LYS A 37 4.61 16.30 12.05
C LYS A 37 3.23 16.26 12.74
N ASN A 38 3.21 16.25 14.08
CA ASN A 38 2.00 16.15 14.90
C ASN A 38 1.18 14.84 14.71
N PHE A 39 1.78 13.80 14.14
CA PHE A 39 1.13 12.51 13.98
C PHE A 39 0.88 11.85 15.34
N ASN A 40 -0.37 11.44 15.59
CA ASN A 40 -0.73 10.73 16.81
C ASN A 40 -1.95 9.85 16.54
N VAL A 41 -1.73 8.53 16.62
CA VAL A 41 -2.76 7.54 16.30
C VAL A 41 -3.98 7.66 17.19
N ARG A 42 -3.80 7.84 18.51
CA ARG A 42 -4.91 8.05 19.45
C ARG A 42 -5.75 9.26 19.07
N ARG A 43 -5.12 10.39 18.71
CA ARG A 43 -5.85 11.60 18.29
C ARG A 43 -6.66 11.34 17.03
N ILE A 44 -6.10 10.62 16.05
CA ILE A 44 -6.83 10.25 14.82
C ILE A 44 -8.06 9.40 15.18
N VAL A 45 -7.89 8.33 15.97
CA VAL A 45 -9.01 7.48 16.41
C VAL A 45 -10.08 8.31 17.12
N ARG A 46 -9.69 9.27 17.98
CA ARG A 46 -10.62 10.17 18.65
C ARG A 46 -11.44 11.04 17.68
N HIS A 47 -10.86 11.55 16.60
CA HIS A 47 -11.63 12.32 15.60
C HIS A 47 -12.65 11.44 14.88
N ILE A 48 -12.28 10.19 14.61
CA ILE A 48 -13.17 9.21 13.98
C ILE A 48 -14.32 8.83 14.91
N GLU A 49 -14.07 8.68 16.21
CA GLU A 49 -15.13 8.50 17.22
C GLU A 49 -16.13 9.65 17.26
N LEU A 50 -15.63 10.88 17.08
CA LEU A 50 -16.44 12.09 17.05
C LEU A 50 -17.17 12.31 15.73
N GLU A 51 -17.08 11.35 14.80
CA GLU A 51 -17.66 11.44 13.45
C GLU A 51 -17.09 12.63 12.64
N LEU A 52 -15.79 12.94 12.83
CA LEU A 52 -15.05 13.98 12.11
C LEU A 52 -13.89 13.39 11.25
N PRO A 53 -14.14 12.45 10.33
CA PRO A 53 -13.09 11.90 9.48
C PRO A 53 -12.53 12.90 8.47
N GLU A 54 -13.34 13.84 7.99
CA GLU A 54 -12.95 14.92 7.07
C GLU A 54 -11.83 15.80 7.65
N ASP A 55 -11.89 16.15 8.93
CA ASP A 55 -10.87 16.95 9.60
C ASP A 55 -9.49 16.28 9.57
N VAL A 56 -9.46 14.94 9.63
CA VAL A 56 -8.21 14.17 9.53
C VAL A 56 -7.78 14.03 8.06
N ALA A 57 -8.73 13.77 7.17
CA ALA A 57 -8.48 13.61 5.74
C ALA A 57 -7.97 14.90 5.07
N ALA A 58 -8.40 16.06 5.54
CA ALA A 58 -7.93 17.39 5.10
C ALA A 58 -6.54 17.78 5.66
N THR A 59 -5.72 16.79 6.01
CA THR A 59 -4.34 16.99 6.48
C THR A 59 -3.42 15.96 5.84
N SER A 60 -2.10 16.16 5.97
CA SER A 60 -1.11 15.18 5.52
C SER A 60 -0.95 13.96 6.46
N LEU A 61 -1.66 13.92 7.59
CA LEU A 61 -1.54 12.86 8.60
C LEU A 61 -1.81 11.44 8.08
N PRO A 62 -2.83 11.18 7.22
CA PRO A 62 -3.07 9.85 6.66
C PRO A 62 -1.85 9.27 5.92
N TRP A 63 -1.08 10.15 5.27
CA TRP A 63 0.11 9.81 4.50
C TRP A 63 1.40 9.75 5.32
N GLN A 64 1.42 10.29 6.54
CA GLN A 64 2.53 10.06 7.48
C GLN A 64 2.52 8.64 8.04
N CYS A 65 1.35 7.99 8.14
CA CYS A 65 1.23 6.64 8.66
C CYS A 65 2.09 5.65 7.88
N THR A 66 2.88 4.83 8.57
CA THR A 66 3.74 3.81 7.93
C THR A 66 3.02 2.49 7.66
N THR A 67 1.76 2.35 8.07
CA THR A 67 0.95 1.11 7.92
C THR A 67 1.68 -0.13 8.45
N CYS A 68 2.42 0.03 9.56
CA CYS A 68 3.21 -1.05 10.16
C CYS A 68 2.37 -2.03 11.02
N GLY A 69 1.17 -1.62 11.46
CA GLY A 69 0.24 -2.43 12.24
C GLY A 69 0.54 -2.53 13.75
N ARG A 70 1.65 -1.94 14.23
CA ARG A 70 2.07 -2.05 15.63
C ARG A 70 1.05 -1.47 16.63
N CYS A 71 0.24 -0.51 16.18
CA CYS A 71 -0.83 0.05 16.99
C CYS A 71 -2.00 -0.92 17.23
N GLU A 72 -2.26 -1.85 16.30
CA GLU A 72 -3.33 -2.85 16.41
C GLU A 72 -2.89 -3.99 17.35
N THR A 73 -1.61 -4.38 17.31
CA THR A 73 -1.07 -5.47 18.16
C THR A 73 -1.05 -5.13 19.65
N VAL A 74 -1.09 -3.85 20.01
CA VAL A 74 -1.09 -3.38 21.40
C VAL A 74 -2.47 -2.90 21.85
N CYS A 75 -3.49 -2.96 20.98
CA CYS A 75 -4.82 -2.44 21.30
C CYS A 75 -5.58 -3.44 22.19
N PRO A 76 -5.96 -3.07 23.43
CA PRO A 76 -6.74 -3.97 24.29
C PRO A 76 -8.13 -4.28 23.73
N ASN A 77 -8.68 -3.38 22.91
CA ASN A 77 -10.04 -3.48 22.36
C ASN A 77 -10.05 -3.97 20.90
N GLY A 78 -8.90 -4.34 20.34
CA GLY A 78 -8.81 -4.92 18.99
C GLY A 78 -9.19 -3.97 17.85
N ILE A 79 -9.00 -2.66 18.00
CA ILE A 79 -9.33 -1.66 16.96
C ILE A 79 -8.38 -1.83 15.77
N ALA A 80 -8.93 -2.11 14.58
CA ALA A 80 -8.18 -2.18 13.32
C ALA A 80 -7.91 -0.78 12.75
N ILE A 81 -6.91 -0.11 13.32
CA ILE A 81 -6.52 1.26 12.95
C ILE A 81 -6.11 1.37 11.48
N LEU A 82 -5.51 0.34 10.88
CA LEU A 82 -5.12 0.35 9.47
C LEU A 82 -6.34 0.41 8.54
N ASP A 83 -7.45 -0.18 8.97
CA ASP A 83 -8.72 -0.13 8.26
C ASP A 83 -9.39 1.25 8.37
N ILE A 84 -9.01 2.07 9.35
CA ILE A 84 -9.37 3.49 9.43
C ILE A 84 -8.45 4.33 8.54
N MET A 85 -7.13 4.07 8.57
CA MET A 85 -6.14 4.88 7.84
C MET A 85 -6.22 4.73 6.33
N ARG A 86 -6.56 3.54 5.81
CA ARG A 86 -6.66 3.29 4.37
C ARG A 86 -7.76 4.12 3.69
N PRO A 87 -9.02 4.16 4.20
CA PRO A 87 -10.04 5.09 3.72
C PRO A 87 -9.63 6.56 3.85
N LEU A 88 -9.01 6.95 4.97
CA LEU A 88 -8.57 8.34 5.17
C LEU A 88 -7.63 8.81 4.05
N ARG A 89 -6.70 7.96 3.61
CA ARG A 89 -5.85 8.26 2.44
C ARG A 89 -6.63 8.42 1.14
N ALA A 90 -7.69 7.64 0.95
CA ALA A 90 -8.52 7.72 -0.26
C ALA A 90 -9.41 8.98 -0.28
N MET A 91 -9.74 9.53 0.89
CA MET A 91 -10.50 10.78 1.03
C MET A 91 -9.60 12.03 1.07
N THR A 92 -8.28 11.84 1.15
CA THR A 92 -7.33 12.96 1.27
C THR A 92 -7.34 13.77 -0.04
N PRO A 93 -7.55 15.10 0.02
CA PRO A 93 -7.41 15.98 -1.14
C PRO A 93 -6.03 15.86 -1.79
N GLU A 94 -5.96 16.05 -3.11
CA GLU A 94 -4.72 15.87 -3.89
C GLU A 94 -3.56 16.74 -3.36
N GLU A 95 -3.85 17.95 -2.89
CA GLU A 95 -2.87 18.87 -2.27
C GLU A 95 -2.11 18.31 -1.04
N PHE A 96 -2.67 17.29 -0.37
CA PHE A 96 -2.06 16.67 0.81
C PHE A 96 -1.46 15.29 0.52
N VAL A 97 -1.62 14.78 -0.72
CA VAL A 97 -0.97 13.55 -1.16
C VAL A 97 0.50 13.86 -1.48
N PRO A 98 1.47 13.09 -0.97
CA PRO A 98 2.87 13.32 -1.31
C PRO A 98 3.14 13.09 -2.80
N ASP A 99 3.70 14.10 -3.48
CA ASP A 99 4.12 14.03 -4.90
C ASP A 99 5.38 13.18 -5.15
N GLU A 100 6.04 12.71 -4.07
CA GLU A 100 7.30 11.98 -4.17
C GLU A 100 7.11 10.59 -4.77
N ILE A 101 7.93 10.29 -5.79
CA ILE A 101 8.05 8.94 -6.34
C ILE A 101 8.45 7.99 -5.19
N PRO A 102 7.70 6.89 -4.98
CA PRO A 102 8.04 5.91 -3.95
C PRO A 102 9.48 5.40 -4.12
N PRO A 103 10.29 5.33 -3.06
CA PRO A 103 11.73 5.03 -3.20
C PRO A 103 11.98 3.64 -3.76
N CYS A 104 11.06 2.69 -3.55
CA CYS A 104 11.12 1.37 -4.16
C CYS A 104 10.92 1.40 -5.69
N ALA A 105 10.11 2.32 -6.21
CA ALA A 105 9.93 2.53 -7.64
C ALA A 105 11.14 3.29 -8.23
N ALA A 106 11.60 4.34 -7.54
CA ALA A 106 12.78 5.12 -7.95
C ALA A 106 14.08 4.28 -7.98
N ALA A 107 14.23 3.34 -7.06
CA ALA A 107 15.38 2.42 -7.01
C ALA A 107 15.33 1.32 -8.08
N CYS A 108 14.20 1.11 -8.75
CA CYS A 108 14.06 0.06 -9.76
C CYS A 108 14.61 0.56 -11.10
N PRO A 109 15.66 -0.05 -11.68
CA PRO A 109 16.21 0.38 -12.97
C PRO A 109 15.23 0.21 -14.14
N ALA A 110 14.25 -0.69 -13.99
CA ALA A 110 13.19 -0.91 -14.97
C ALA A 110 11.95 -0.02 -14.73
N GLY A 111 11.93 0.80 -13.68
CA GLY A 111 10.80 1.67 -13.36
C GLY A 111 9.48 0.93 -13.14
N ILE A 112 9.54 -0.27 -12.52
CA ILE A 112 8.34 -1.05 -12.20
C ILE A 112 7.55 -0.35 -11.09
N ASP A 113 6.22 -0.28 -11.24
CA ASP A 113 5.32 0.22 -10.20
C ASP A 113 5.22 -0.79 -9.03
N VAL A 114 6.18 -0.70 -8.11
CA VAL A 114 6.25 -1.57 -6.93
C VAL A 114 5.01 -1.42 -6.02
N PRO A 115 4.59 -0.21 -5.61
CA PRO A 115 3.40 -0.06 -4.76
C PRO A 115 2.13 -0.58 -5.42
N GLY A 116 1.96 -0.37 -6.73
CA GLY A 116 0.78 -0.79 -7.49
C GLY A 116 0.56 -2.30 -7.43
N TYR A 117 1.56 -3.10 -7.82
CA TYR A 117 1.37 -4.55 -7.84
C TYR A 117 1.31 -5.13 -6.42
N VAL A 118 2.02 -4.55 -5.44
CA VAL A 118 1.90 -4.96 -4.03
C VAL A 118 0.48 -4.75 -3.51
N ARG A 119 -0.17 -3.63 -3.89
CA ARG A 119 -1.57 -3.36 -3.56
C ARG A 119 -2.52 -4.37 -4.20
N LEU A 120 -2.29 -4.73 -5.47
CA LEU A 120 -3.09 -5.74 -6.17
C LEU A 120 -2.95 -7.13 -5.52
N ILE A 121 -1.74 -7.52 -5.13
CA ILE A 121 -1.51 -8.77 -4.38
C ILE A 121 -2.26 -8.72 -3.04
N ALA A 122 -2.20 -7.60 -2.31
CA ALA A 122 -2.90 -7.44 -1.03
C ALA A 122 -4.44 -7.50 -1.18
N GLN A 123 -4.97 -7.23 -2.37
CA GLN A 123 -6.40 -7.36 -2.70
C GLN A 123 -6.77 -8.76 -3.21
N GLY A 124 -5.84 -9.72 -3.21
CA GLY A 124 -6.09 -11.07 -3.73
C GLY A 124 -6.14 -11.15 -5.25
N LYS A 125 -5.57 -10.17 -5.97
CA LYS A 125 -5.57 -10.06 -7.43
C LYS A 125 -4.15 -10.28 -8.03
N PRO A 126 -3.55 -11.47 -7.91
CA PRO A 126 -2.19 -11.72 -8.37
C PRO A 126 -2.03 -11.67 -9.90
N GLU A 127 -3.06 -12.01 -10.67
CA GLU A 127 -3.01 -11.92 -12.14
C GLU A 127 -2.93 -10.47 -12.64
N GLU A 128 -3.73 -9.57 -12.05
CA GLU A 128 -3.66 -8.13 -12.36
C GLU A 128 -2.29 -7.57 -11.96
N ALA A 129 -1.77 -8.00 -10.81
CA ALA A 129 -0.43 -7.64 -10.36
C ALA A 129 0.65 -8.08 -11.37
N TYR A 130 0.53 -9.29 -11.91
CA TYR A 130 1.46 -9.80 -12.93
C TYR A 130 1.38 -9.01 -14.25
N LYS A 131 0.17 -8.67 -14.71
CA LYS A 131 -0.04 -7.84 -15.90
C LYS A 131 0.58 -6.46 -15.75
N LEU A 132 0.42 -5.81 -14.59
CA LEU A 132 1.03 -4.51 -14.31
C LEU A 132 2.56 -4.58 -14.37
N ILE A 133 3.17 -5.68 -13.90
CA ILE A 133 4.63 -5.84 -13.99
C ILE A 133 5.06 -6.06 -15.45
N LEU A 134 4.28 -6.80 -16.25
CA LEU A 134 4.55 -7.05 -17.66
C LEU A 134 4.60 -5.78 -18.53
N GLU A 135 3.94 -4.70 -18.12
CA GLU A 135 3.99 -3.41 -18.83
C GLU A 135 5.41 -2.83 -18.93
N LYS A 136 6.28 -3.17 -17.97
CA LYS A 136 7.64 -2.65 -17.88
C LYS A 136 8.70 -3.70 -18.18
N VAL A 137 8.44 -4.98 -17.91
CA VAL A 137 9.45 -6.05 -18.06
C VAL A 137 8.87 -7.33 -18.69
N PRO A 138 9.56 -7.95 -19.66
CA PRO A 138 9.04 -9.10 -20.39
C PRO A 138 9.05 -10.41 -19.59
N PHE A 139 9.92 -10.54 -18.58
CA PHE A 139 10.09 -11.78 -17.80
C PHE A 139 10.01 -11.55 -16.28
N PRO A 140 8.84 -11.20 -15.72
CA PRO A 140 8.69 -10.95 -14.29
C PRO A 140 9.03 -12.17 -13.43
N GLY A 141 8.71 -13.38 -13.90
CA GLY A 141 8.97 -14.63 -13.16
C GLY A 141 10.46 -14.92 -12.96
N ILE A 142 11.29 -14.65 -13.97
CA ILE A 142 12.76 -14.76 -13.85
C ILE A 142 13.26 -13.68 -12.90
N LEU A 143 12.79 -12.44 -13.06
CA LEU A 143 13.16 -11.34 -12.17
C LEU A 143 12.74 -11.59 -10.71
N GLY A 144 11.70 -12.37 -10.44
CA GLY A 144 11.36 -12.81 -9.07
C GLY A 144 12.36 -13.81 -8.46
N ARG A 145 13.33 -14.30 -9.23
CA ARG A 145 14.33 -15.30 -8.80
C ARG A 145 15.76 -14.78 -8.84
N VAL A 146 16.10 -13.94 -9.82
CA VAL A 146 17.49 -13.46 -10.03
C VAL A 146 17.71 -12.00 -9.67
N CYS A 147 16.67 -11.23 -9.35
CA CYS A 147 16.80 -9.80 -9.10
C CYS A 147 17.64 -9.51 -7.84
N MET A 148 18.59 -8.60 -7.97
CA MET A 148 19.38 -8.02 -6.86
C MET A 148 18.59 -7.07 -5.96
N HIS A 149 17.26 -6.97 -6.15
CA HIS A 149 16.28 -6.37 -5.24
C HIS A 149 16.68 -5.01 -4.61
N PRO A 150 17.14 -4.02 -5.41
CA PRO A 150 17.57 -2.70 -4.88
C PRO A 150 16.41 -1.93 -4.24
N CYS A 151 15.19 -2.21 -4.67
CA CYS A 151 13.95 -1.66 -4.12
C CYS A 151 13.64 -2.14 -2.70
N GLU A 152 14.17 -3.29 -2.25
CA GLU A 152 14.03 -3.74 -0.86
C GLU A 152 15.00 -2.97 0.05
N THR A 153 16.23 -2.71 -0.41
CA THR A 153 17.22 -1.90 0.31
C THR A 153 16.72 -0.49 0.59
N GLN A 154 16.01 0.13 -0.36
CA GLN A 154 15.46 1.49 -0.25
C GLN A 154 14.03 1.53 0.29
N CYS A 155 13.51 0.42 0.82
CA CYS A 155 12.13 0.36 1.29
C CYS A 155 11.97 1.15 2.60
N ARG A 156 11.14 2.21 2.60
CA ARG A 156 10.81 2.99 3.83
C ARG A 156 10.36 2.12 5.00
N ARG A 157 9.73 0.96 4.73
CA ARG A 157 9.30 0.03 5.79
C ARG A 157 10.47 -0.51 6.60
N GLY A 158 11.67 -0.57 6.02
CA GLY A 158 12.91 -0.96 6.71
C GLY A 158 13.37 0.03 7.77
N GLU A 159 12.91 1.29 7.74
CA GLU A 159 13.21 2.27 8.80
C GLU A 159 12.42 1.99 10.09
N VAL A 160 11.29 1.28 9.98
CA VAL A 160 10.39 0.99 11.10
C VAL A 160 10.50 -0.46 11.56
N ASN A 161 10.43 -1.39 10.61
CA ASN A 161 10.48 -2.83 10.82
C ASN A 161 11.43 -3.44 9.78
N GLN A 162 10.99 -4.46 9.05
CA GLN A 162 11.72 -5.06 7.95
C GLN A 162 11.18 -4.58 6.60
N PRO A 163 12.04 -4.51 5.56
CA PRO A 163 11.61 -4.28 4.19
C PRO A 163 10.53 -5.26 3.73
N ILE A 164 9.71 -4.82 2.79
CA ILE A 164 8.77 -5.72 2.11
C ILE A 164 9.59 -6.63 1.18
N SER A 165 9.31 -7.94 1.19
CA SER A 165 9.92 -8.93 0.28
C SER A 165 9.35 -8.80 -1.14
N ILE A 166 9.59 -7.65 -1.77
CA ILE A 166 9.18 -7.25 -3.11
C ILE A 166 9.54 -8.31 -4.16
N CYS A 167 10.76 -8.85 -4.13
CA CYS A 167 11.22 -9.86 -5.07
C CYS A 167 10.40 -11.16 -4.95
N SER A 168 10.12 -11.56 -3.70
CA SER A 168 9.27 -12.72 -3.42
C SER A 168 7.82 -12.49 -3.83
N LEU A 169 7.28 -11.29 -3.65
CA LEU A 169 5.92 -10.93 -4.09
C LEU A 169 5.81 -10.90 -5.62
N LYS A 170 6.84 -10.42 -6.32
CA LYS A 170 6.93 -10.50 -7.78
C LYS A 170 6.94 -11.95 -8.26
N ARG A 171 7.74 -12.81 -7.61
CA ARG A 171 7.75 -14.25 -7.88
C ARG A 171 6.37 -14.87 -7.65
N TYR A 172 5.73 -14.54 -6.53
CA TYR A 172 4.39 -15.00 -6.19
C TYR A 172 3.35 -14.60 -7.26
N ALA A 173 3.37 -13.35 -7.71
CA ALA A 173 2.46 -12.90 -8.77
C ALA A 173 2.68 -13.68 -10.07
N ALA A 174 3.93 -13.95 -10.43
CA ALA A 174 4.26 -14.76 -11.61
C ALA A 174 3.85 -16.23 -11.46
N ASP A 175 4.11 -16.83 -10.31
CA ASP A 175 3.79 -18.24 -10.04
C ASP A 175 2.26 -18.47 -9.93
N LYS A 176 1.48 -17.42 -9.64
CA LYS A 176 0.00 -17.47 -9.59
C LYS A 176 -0.69 -17.06 -10.89
N ALA A 177 0.03 -16.46 -11.83
CA ALA A 177 -0.52 -16.03 -13.09
C ALA A 177 -0.51 -17.19 -14.09
N ASP A 178 -1.57 -18.01 -14.08
CA ASP A 178 -1.72 -19.09 -15.04
C ASP A 178 -1.92 -18.53 -16.46
N GLY A 179 -1.09 -18.98 -17.41
CA GLY A 179 -1.27 -18.73 -18.85
C GLY A 179 -1.00 -17.30 -19.36
N THR A 180 -0.69 -16.33 -18.51
CA THR A 180 -0.61 -14.91 -18.92
C THR A 180 0.61 -14.60 -19.81
N PHE A 181 1.65 -15.44 -19.80
CA PHE A 181 2.79 -15.31 -20.70
C PHE A 181 2.37 -15.43 -22.18
N GLN A 182 1.34 -16.20 -22.50
CA GLN A 182 0.86 -16.36 -23.88
C GLN A 182 0.24 -15.08 -24.46
N VAL A 183 -0.28 -14.19 -23.60
CA VAL A 183 -0.89 -12.92 -24.03
C VAL A 183 0.18 -11.86 -24.33
N ALA A 184 1.30 -11.87 -23.59
CA ALA A 184 2.40 -10.91 -23.77
C ALA A 184 3.35 -11.26 -24.94
N VAL A 185 3.38 -12.52 -25.37
CA VAL A 185 4.26 -13.02 -26.46
C VAL A 185 3.60 -12.89 -27.84
N GLN A 186 2.60 -12.01 -28.00
CA GLN A 186 2.12 -11.58 -29.32
C GLN A 186 3.19 -10.69 -29.99
N VAL A 187 4.36 -11.27 -30.26
CA VAL A 187 5.45 -10.67 -31.01
C VAL A 187 4.95 -10.55 -32.44
N LYS A 188 4.75 -9.31 -32.92
CA LYS A 188 4.49 -9.10 -34.35
C LYS A 188 5.61 -9.77 -35.14
N PRO A 189 5.28 -10.53 -36.21
CA PRO A 189 6.31 -11.15 -37.04
C PRO A 189 7.29 -10.08 -37.51
N THR A 190 8.58 -10.35 -37.32
CA THR A 190 9.66 -9.43 -37.70
C THR A 190 9.59 -9.22 -39.22
N GLN A 191 9.26 -8.01 -39.67
CA GLN A 191 9.17 -7.67 -41.09
C GLN A 191 10.54 -7.38 -41.74
N ASP A 192 11.61 -7.43 -40.95
CA ASP A 192 12.98 -7.12 -41.38
C ASP A 192 13.77 -8.40 -41.69
N GLU A 193 14.16 -8.58 -42.95
CA GLU A 193 15.09 -9.63 -43.40
C GLU A 193 16.54 -9.41 -42.93
N ARG A 194 16.80 -8.30 -42.22
CA ARG A 194 18.13 -7.87 -41.76
C ARG A 194 18.83 -8.83 -40.81
N TRP A 195 18.09 -9.70 -40.13
CA TRP A 195 18.61 -10.61 -39.09
C TRP A 195 18.60 -12.08 -39.50
N ARG A 196 18.53 -12.37 -40.81
CA ARG A 196 18.86 -13.69 -41.37
C ARG A 196 20.35 -13.80 -41.70
#